data_AF-A0A437A7C4-F1
#
_entry.id   AF-A0A437A7C4-F1
#
_cell.length_a   1.000
_cell.length_b   1.000
_cell.length_c   1.000
_cell.angle_alpha   90.00
_cell.angle_beta   90.00
_cell.angle_gamma   90.00
#
_symmetry.space_group_name_H-M   'P 1'
#
loop_
_entity.id
_entity.type
_entity.pdbx_description
1 polymer ?
#
loop_
_entity_poly.entity_id
_entity_poly.type
_entity_poly.pdbx_seq_one_letter_code
_entity_poly.pdbx_strand_id
1 'polypeptide(L)'
;MSSSKSQIYIDVSKLPQGDDAGFSPTATRPSTAEIEARSEYAGQKRSDDITFLPELRMVVKYSRKVSIAEGQTLWAMKEYLPGAVPVPGIYGWHRDEDNVVILYMELVDGVTLEECWQMIEMEEGKAICEQLKGIFTRATSLFLARNQFESKLSPIGNKPDGSHRIGSIAKPETQLGSAKVKNWRIKMSIRMGR
;
A
#
# COMPACT_ATOMS: atom_id res chain seq x y z
N MET A 1 -2.01 22.18 -25.48
CA MET A 1 -3.31 21.54 -25.19
C MET A 1 -3.26 21.06 -23.74
N SER A 2 -3.99 21.72 -22.84
CA SER A 2 -4.03 21.36 -21.43
C SER A 2 -4.90 20.11 -21.28
N SER A 3 -4.28 18.93 -21.18
CA SER A 3 -4.99 17.69 -20.93
C SER A 3 -5.49 17.72 -19.48
N SER A 4 -6.80 17.80 -19.30
CA SER A 4 -7.44 17.71 -17.99
C SER A 4 -7.00 16.40 -17.33
N LYS A 5 -6.25 16.47 -16.23
CA LYS A 5 -5.89 15.29 -15.45
C LYS A 5 -7.17 14.74 -14.84
N SER A 6 -7.67 13.62 -15.36
CA SER A 6 -8.76 12.87 -14.73
C SER A 6 -8.29 12.37 -13.36
N GLN A 7 -8.83 12.93 -12.29
CA GLN A 7 -8.57 12.49 -10.92
C GLN A 7 -9.56 11.38 -10.54
N ILE A 8 -9.06 10.34 -9.88
CA ILE A 8 -9.86 9.23 -9.37
C ILE A 8 -10.01 9.40 -7.86
N TYR A 9 -11.26 9.51 -7.40
CA TYR A 9 -11.59 9.60 -5.98
C TYR A 9 -12.02 8.24 -5.45
N ILE A 10 -11.32 7.73 -4.45
CA ILE A 10 -11.70 6.50 -3.75
C ILE A 10 -12.43 6.87 -2.46
N ASP A 11 -13.62 6.30 -2.29
CA ASP A 11 -14.31 6.24 -1.02
C ASP A 11 -13.60 5.24 -0.10
N VAL A 12 -13.04 5.72 1.01
CA VAL A 12 -12.25 4.93 1.95
C VAL A 12 -13.06 3.75 2.51
N SER A 13 -14.39 3.86 2.59
CA SER A 13 -15.26 2.77 3.02
C SER A 13 -15.25 1.56 2.07
N LYS A 14 -14.83 1.75 0.82
CA LYS A 14 -14.70 0.69 -0.18
C LYS A 14 -13.34 -0.02 -0.16
N LEU A 15 -12.38 0.49 0.61
CA LEU A 15 -11.13 -0.21 0.82
C LEU A 15 -11.38 -1.40 1.74
N PRO A 16 -10.69 -2.53 1.55
CA PRO A 16 -10.80 -3.65 2.48
C PRO A 16 -10.38 -3.21 3.89
N GLN A 17 -11.18 -3.59 4.88
CA GLN A 17 -11.01 -3.19 6.28
C GLN A 17 -10.68 -4.40 7.15
N GLY A 18 -10.24 -4.13 8.37
CA GLY A 18 -9.97 -5.14 9.39
C GLY A 18 -8.54 -5.64 9.40
N ASP A 19 -8.23 -6.37 10.47
CA ASP A 19 -6.88 -6.88 10.76
C ASP A 19 -6.54 -8.16 9.99
N ASP A 20 -7.54 -8.84 9.41
CA ASP A 20 -7.37 -9.97 8.52
C ASP A 20 -8.24 -9.81 7.27
N ALA A 21 -7.61 -9.73 6.10
CA ALA A 21 -8.30 -9.67 4.82
C ALA A 21 -7.61 -10.54 3.78
N GLY A 22 -8.38 -11.36 3.06
CA GLY A 22 -7.91 -12.21 1.96
C GLY A 22 -8.60 -11.86 0.65
N PHE A 23 -7.82 -11.77 -0.43
CA PHE A 23 -8.30 -11.41 -1.78
C PHE A 23 -8.04 -12.48 -2.83
N SER A 24 -7.22 -13.48 -2.50
CA SER A 24 -6.98 -14.62 -3.36
C SER A 24 -7.61 -15.87 -2.76
N PRO A 25 -8.60 -16.49 -3.43
CA PRO A 25 -9.22 -17.71 -2.94
C PRO A 25 -8.30 -18.93 -3.06
N THR A 26 -7.24 -18.84 -3.88
CA THR A 26 -6.33 -19.96 -4.17
C THR A 26 -4.97 -19.82 -3.52
N ALA A 27 -4.61 -18.62 -3.03
CA ALA A 27 -3.32 -18.43 -2.37
C ALA A 27 -3.42 -18.84 -0.90
N THR A 28 -2.72 -19.92 -0.54
CA THR A 28 -2.49 -20.27 0.85
C THR A 28 -1.65 -19.18 1.52
N ARG A 29 -2.17 -18.58 2.58
CA ARG A 29 -1.42 -17.60 3.40
C ARG A 29 -0.73 -18.36 4.53
N PRO A 30 0.60 -18.56 4.47
CA PRO A 30 1.32 -19.27 5.52
C PRO A 30 1.28 -18.47 6.82
N SER A 31 1.24 -19.17 7.95
CA SER A 31 1.34 -18.56 9.28
C SER A 31 2.71 -17.95 9.52
N THR A 32 2.83 -17.07 10.52
CA THR A 32 4.10 -16.46 10.94
C THR A 32 5.18 -17.51 11.21
N ALA A 33 4.85 -18.58 11.94
CA ALA A 33 5.78 -19.66 12.25
C ALA A 33 6.28 -20.40 10.98
N GLU A 34 5.42 -20.57 9.99
CA GLU A 34 5.82 -21.18 8.71
C GLU A 34 6.67 -20.23 7.86
N ILE A 35 6.42 -18.93 7.91
CA ILE A 35 7.26 -17.91 7.25
C ILE A 35 8.65 -17.92 7.90
N GLU A 36 8.71 -17.94 9.23
CA GLU A 36 9.96 -17.98 10.00
C GLU A 36 10.78 -19.22 9.66
N ALA A 37 10.18 -20.42 9.76
CA ALA A 37 10.84 -21.68 9.44
C ALA A 37 11.41 -21.71 8.01
N ARG A 38 10.67 -21.15 7.04
CA ARG A 38 11.14 -21.06 5.63
C ARG A 38 12.27 -20.05 5.46
N SER A 39 12.23 -18.92 6.17
CA SER A 39 13.27 -17.90 6.11
C SER A 39 14.62 -18.40 6.63
N GLU A 40 14.60 -19.18 7.72
CA GLU A 40 15.78 -19.78 8.33
C GLU A 40 16.40 -20.85 7.42
N TYR A 41 15.57 -21.74 6.88
CA TYR A 41 16.02 -22.80 5.96
C TYR A 41 16.67 -22.24 4.70
N ALA A 42 16.13 -21.15 4.15
CA ALA A 42 16.62 -20.54 2.92
C ALA A 42 17.94 -19.75 3.10
N GLY A 43 18.47 -19.65 4.32
CA GLY A 43 19.66 -18.85 4.62
C GLY A 43 19.49 -17.37 4.25
N GLN A 44 18.23 -16.91 4.12
CA GLN A 44 17.93 -15.53 3.76
C GLN A 44 18.36 -14.64 4.91
N LYS A 45 19.45 -13.89 4.71
CA LYS A 45 19.88 -12.86 5.65
C LYS A 45 18.70 -11.91 5.81
N ARG A 46 18.24 -11.72 7.04
CA ARG A 46 17.20 -10.75 7.39
C ARG A 46 17.57 -9.38 6.80
N SER A 47 17.13 -9.07 5.60
CA SER A 47 16.69 -7.70 5.35
C SER A 47 15.38 -7.67 6.10
N ASP A 48 15.41 -7.21 7.35
CA ASP A 48 14.56 -7.57 8.51
C ASP A 48 13.02 -7.60 8.32
N ASP A 49 12.52 -7.31 7.13
CA ASP A 49 11.12 -7.00 6.86
C ASP A 49 10.52 -7.78 5.67
N ILE A 50 11.28 -8.62 4.92
CA ILE A 50 10.80 -9.30 3.69
C ILE A 50 11.30 -10.76 3.57
N THR A 51 10.40 -11.70 3.27
CA THR A 51 10.69 -13.10 2.91
C THR A 51 10.16 -13.44 1.53
N PHE A 52 10.98 -14.12 0.73
CA PHE A 52 10.60 -14.60 -0.60
C PHE A 52 10.21 -16.08 -0.53
N LEU A 53 9.03 -16.40 -1.08
CA LEU A 53 8.47 -17.76 -1.19
C LEU A 53 8.17 -18.09 -2.67
N PRO A 54 9.20 -18.37 -3.50
CA PRO A 54 9.03 -18.60 -4.93
C PRO A 54 8.11 -19.76 -5.27
N GLU A 55 8.08 -20.81 -4.44
CA GLU A 55 7.22 -21.97 -4.57
C GLU A 55 5.72 -21.63 -4.48
N LEU A 56 5.39 -20.52 -3.82
CA LEU A 56 4.04 -19.97 -3.73
C LEU A 56 3.81 -18.77 -4.65
N ARG A 57 4.80 -18.40 -5.48
CA ARG A 57 4.83 -17.12 -6.22
C ARG A 57 4.48 -15.92 -5.33
N MET A 58 5.06 -15.90 -4.14
CA MET A 58 4.70 -14.97 -3.08
C MET A 58 5.92 -14.28 -2.48
N VAL A 59 5.72 -13.01 -2.11
CA VAL A 59 6.61 -12.25 -1.23
C VAL A 59 5.80 -11.87 0.00
N VAL A 60 6.37 -12.13 1.17
CA VAL A 60 5.78 -11.74 2.45
C VAL A 60 6.57 -10.56 2.99
N LYS A 61 5.88 -9.47 3.34
CA LYS A 61 6.47 -8.33 4.02
C LYS A 61 5.89 -8.23 5.43
N TYR A 62 6.74 -8.26 6.44
CA TYR A 62 6.33 -8.23 7.83
C TYR A 62 7.33 -7.42 8.64
N SER A 63 6.88 -6.31 9.22
CA SER A 63 7.70 -5.55 10.16
C SER A 63 6.85 -4.59 10.97
N ARG A 64 7.43 -4.05 12.05
CA ARG A 64 6.78 -3.01 12.86
C ARG A 64 6.44 -1.72 12.10
N LYS A 65 6.98 -1.54 10.89
CA LYS A 65 6.70 -0.38 10.02
C LYS A 65 5.68 -0.68 8.94
N VAL A 66 5.35 -1.95 8.72
CA VAL A 66 4.32 -2.36 7.77
C VAL A 66 2.96 -2.04 8.36
N SER A 67 2.06 -1.53 7.53
CA SER A 67 0.71 -1.15 7.95
C SER A 67 -0.34 -1.67 6.99
N ILE A 68 -1.56 -1.83 7.48
CA ILE A 68 -2.73 -2.15 6.64
C ILE A 68 -2.91 -1.10 5.54
N ALA A 69 -2.60 0.17 5.82
CA ALA A 69 -2.65 1.23 4.82
C ALA A 69 -1.70 0.97 3.62
N GLU A 70 -0.58 0.28 3.83
CA GLU A 70 0.30 -0.14 2.73
C GLU A 70 -0.39 -1.20 1.85
N GLY A 71 -1.00 -2.22 2.47
CA GLY A 71 -1.79 -3.23 1.77
C GLY A 71 -2.99 -2.63 1.02
N GLN A 72 -3.73 -1.73 1.66
CA GLN A 72 -4.85 -0.99 1.05
C GLN A 72 -4.39 -0.13 -0.14
N THR A 73 -3.22 0.51 -0.04
CA THR A 73 -2.66 1.31 -1.13
C THR A 73 -2.37 0.45 -2.35
N LEU A 74 -1.69 -0.69 -2.16
CA LEU A 74 -1.36 -1.61 -3.25
C LEU A 74 -2.62 -2.24 -3.85
N TRP A 75 -3.58 -2.64 -3.02
CA TRP A 75 -4.88 -3.14 -3.46
C TRP A 75 -5.63 -2.10 -4.30
N ALA A 76 -5.72 -0.86 -3.81
CA ALA A 76 -6.41 0.23 -4.50
C ALA A 76 -5.76 0.56 -5.86
N MET A 77 -4.43 0.55 -5.93
CA MET A 77 -3.73 0.77 -7.19
C MET A 77 -3.99 -0.34 -8.20
N LYS A 78 -4.02 -1.59 -7.74
CA LYS A 78 -4.33 -2.73 -8.61
C LYS A 78 -5.77 -2.65 -9.13
N GLU A 79 -6.72 -2.27 -8.28
CA GLU A 79 -8.15 -2.23 -8.59
C GLU A 79 -8.53 -1.03 -9.48
N TYR A 80 -8.06 0.17 -9.13
CA TYR A 80 -8.49 1.41 -9.79
C TYR A 80 -7.54 1.90 -10.90
N LEU A 81 -6.32 1.37 -10.99
CA LEU A 81 -5.35 1.69 -12.05
C LEU A 81 -4.81 0.43 -12.75
N PRO A 82 -5.69 -0.50 -13.19
CA PRO A 82 -5.26 -1.75 -13.80
C PRO A 82 -4.46 -1.48 -15.08
N GLY A 83 -3.28 -2.10 -15.20
CA GLY A 83 -2.37 -1.94 -16.35
C GLY A 83 -1.67 -0.58 -16.46
N ALA A 84 -2.11 0.44 -15.72
CA ALA A 84 -1.53 1.77 -15.72
C ALA A 84 -0.31 1.88 -14.79
N VAL A 85 -0.37 1.23 -13.62
CA VAL A 85 0.71 1.22 -12.63
C VAL A 85 1.10 -0.24 -12.34
N PRO A 86 2.34 -0.67 -12.63
CA PRO A 86 2.79 -2.02 -12.33
C PRO A 86 3.04 -2.15 -10.82
N VAL A 87 2.03 -2.60 -10.08
CA VAL A 87 2.13 -2.96 -8.66
C VAL A 87 1.93 -4.46 -8.47
N PRO A 88 2.59 -5.07 -7.46
CA PRO A 88 2.30 -6.46 -7.09
C PRO A 88 0.84 -6.59 -6.67
N GLY A 89 0.19 -7.69 -7.06
CA GLY A 89 -1.09 -8.07 -6.47
C GLY A 89 -0.94 -8.32 -4.96
N ILE A 90 -1.96 -7.98 -4.19
CA ILE A 90 -2.05 -8.35 -2.77
C ILE A 90 -2.95 -9.57 -2.65
N TYR A 91 -2.42 -10.64 -2.08
CA TYR A 91 -3.20 -11.84 -1.75
C TYR A 91 -3.96 -11.67 -0.43
N GLY A 92 -3.45 -10.82 0.47
CA GLY A 92 -4.11 -10.45 1.71
C GLY A 92 -3.16 -9.83 2.72
N TRP A 93 -3.67 -9.60 3.93
CA TRP A 93 -2.89 -9.26 5.10
C TRP A 93 -3.46 -9.90 6.36
N HIS A 94 -2.62 -9.97 7.38
CA HIS A 94 -2.99 -10.42 8.72
C HIS A 94 -2.17 -9.64 9.76
N ARG A 95 -2.81 -9.21 10.85
CA ARG A 95 -2.13 -8.71 12.04
C ARG A 95 -2.07 -9.82 13.09
N ASP A 96 -0.86 -10.15 13.52
CA ASP A 96 -0.66 -11.15 14.57
C ASP A 96 -0.92 -10.59 15.98
N GLU A 97 -0.76 -11.46 16.98
CA GLU A 97 -0.96 -11.16 18.40
C GLU A 97 0.02 -10.08 18.92
N ASP A 98 1.19 -9.95 18.29
CA ASP A 98 2.22 -8.96 18.60
C ASP A 98 2.00 -7.61 17.89
N ASN A 99 0.84 -7.43 17.26
CA ASN A 99 0.47 -6.26 16.45
C ASN A 99 1.34 -6.03 15.21
N VAL A 100 2.08 -7.03 14.74
CA VAL A 100 2.85 -6.96 13.50
C VAL A 100 1.94 -7.27 12.31
N VAL A 101 1.99 -6.41 11.29
CA VAL A 101 1.22 -6.63 10.05
C VAL A 101 2.08 -7.43 9.08
N ILE A 102 1.50 -8.51 8.58
CA ILE A 102 2.05 -9.38 7.55
C ILE A 102 1.27 -9.13 6.25
N LEU A 103 1.97 -8.66 5.21
CA LEU A 103 1.41 -8.49 3.87
C LEU A 103 1.84 -9.65 2.99
N TYR A 104 0.87 -10.32 2.36
CA TYR A 104 1.09 -11.39 1.40
C TYR A 104 0.92 -10.82 -0.01
N MET A 105 1.99 -10.81 -0.78
CA MET A 105 2.07 -10.09 -2.06
C MET A 105 2.53 -11.02 -3.18
N GLU A 106 2.18 -10.68 -4.41
CA GLU A 106 2.66 -11.33 -5.63
C GLU A 106 4.19 -11.22 -5.75
N LEU A 107 4.86 -12.34 -6.03
CA LEU A 107 6.25 -12.33 -6.48
C LEU A 107 6.31 -11.89 -7.95
N VAL A 108 6.81 -10.68 -8.18
CA VAL A 108 6.98 -10.11 -9.52
C VAL A 108 8.35 -10.49 -10.06
N ASP A 109 8.36 -11.27 -11.13
CA ASP A 109 9.58 -11.70 -11.82
C ASP A 109 10.24 -10.53 -12.56
N GLY A 110 11.55 -10.38 -12.43
CA GLY A 110 12.40 -9.54 -13.30
C GLY A 110 13.63 -8.97 -12.60
N VAL A 111 14.39 -8.15 -13.33
CA VAL A 111 15.62 -7.54 -12.85
C VAL A 111 15.31 -6.17 -12.24
N THR A 112 15.92 -5.89 -11.10
CA THR A 112 15.69 -4.61 -10.43
C THR A 112 16.51 -3.52 -11.10
N LEU A 113 15.97 -2.29 -11.12
CA LEU A 113 16.68 -1.17 -11.74
C LEU A 113 18.08 -0.96 -11.13
N GLU A 114 18.24 -1.21 -9.83
CA GLU A 114 19.53 -1.15 -9.13
C GLU A 114 20.57 -2.10 -9.72
N GLU A 115 20.17 -3.33 -10.08
CA GLU A 115 21.07 -4.34 -10.63
C GLU A 115 21.50 -4.03 -12.05
N CYS A 116 20.58 -3.50 -12.88
CA CYS A 116 20.88 -3.23 -14.29
C CYS A 116 21.27 -1.78 -14.59
N TRP A 117 21.17 -0.82 -13.65
CA TRP A 117 21.37 0.61 -13.94
C TRP A 117 22.68 0.92 -14.67
N GLN A 118 23.78 0.27 -14.26
CA GLN A 118 25.12 0.49 -14.84
C GLN A 118 25.28 -0.12 -16.24
N MET A 119 24.38 -1.00 -16.64
CA MET A 119 24.40 -1.70 -17.93
C MET A 119 23.43 -1.07 -18.95
N ILE A 120 22.62 -0.10 -18.53
CA ILE A 120 21.61 0.55 -19.36
C ILE A 120 22.29 1.64 -20.21
N GLU A 121 22.05 1.60 -21.52
CA GLU A 121 22.53 2.65 -22.43
C GLU A 121 21.77 3.97 -22.21
N MET A 122 22.36 5.09 -22.64
CA MET A 122 21.76 6.41 -22.39
C MET A 122 20.34 6.56 -22.96
N GLU A 123 20.09 6.09 -24.18
CA GLU A 123 18.76 6.18 -24.80
C GLU A 123 17.73 5.28 -24.09
N GLU A 124 18.13 4.07 -23.69
CA GLU A 124 17.31 3.18 -22.89
C GLU A 124 16.99 3.77 -21.51
N GLY A 125 17.98 4.39 -20.86
CA GLY A 125 17.83 5.07 -19.57
C GLY A 125 16.85 6.24 -19.66
N LYS A 126 16.87 6.98 -20.77
CA LYS A 126 15.90 8.05 -21.04
C LYS A 126 14.48 7.48 -21.20
N ALA A 127 14.32 6.41 -21.98
CA ALA A 127 13.04 5.73 -22.14
C ALA A 127 12.49 5.21 -20.79
N ILE A 128 13.36 4.66 -19.93
CA ILE A 128 12.98 4.23 -18.57
C ILE A 128 12.54 5.42 -17.72
N CYS A 129 13.26 6.54 -17.76
CA CYS A 129 12.86 7.76 -17.05
C CYS A 129 11.48 8.27 -17.50
N GLU A 130 11.19 8.23 -18.80
CA GLU A 130 9.89 8.60 -19.35
C GLU A 130 8.78 7.65 -18.89
N GLN A 131 9.04 6.34 -18.89
CA GLN A 131 8.10 5.34 -18.36
C GLN A 131 7.82 5.55 -16.87
N LEU A 132 8.85 5.74 -16.05
CA LEU A 132 8.72 6.01 -14.61
C LEU A 132 7.92 7.29 -14.35
N LYS A 133 8.15 8.35 -15.12
CA LYS A 133 7.39 9.60 -15.04
C LYS A 133 5.90 9.36 -15.36
N GLY A 134 5.62 8.55 -16.38
CA GLY A 134 4.24 8.16 -16.73
C GLY A 134 3.57 7.38 -15.59
N ILE A 135 4.27 6.40 -15.02
CA ILE A 135 3.77 5.59 -13.90
C ILE A 135 3.46 6.48 -12.68
N PHE A 136 4.38 7.35 -12.29
CA PHE A 136 4.18 8.25 -11.14
C PHE A 136 3.02 9.23 -11.38
N THR A 137 2.90 9.74 -12.60
CA THR A 137 1.78 10.62 -12.98
C THR A 137 0.43 9.91 -12.83
N ARG A 138 0.35 8.62 -13.18
CA ARG A 138 -0.87 7.82 -13.01
C ARG A 138 -1.11 7.45 -11.56
N ALA A 139 -0.09 7.02 -10.82
CA ALA A 139 -0.22 6.69 -9.41
C ALA A 139 -0.71 7.88 -8.56
N THR A 140 -0.25 9.09 -8.88
CA THR A 140 -0.68 10.32 -8.21
C THR A 140 -2.07 10.81 -8.60
N SER A 141 -2.67 10.26 -9.67
CA SER A 141 -4.06 10.58 -10.02
C SER A 141 -5.09 9.94 -9.08
N LEU A 142 -4.65 8.96 -8.28
CA LEU A 142 -5.45 8.33 -7.24
C LEU A 142 -5.48 9.21 -6.00
N PHE A 143 -6.57 9.97 -5.79
CA PHE A 143 -6.78 10.74 -4.58
C PHE A 143 -7.73 9.96 -3.67
N LEU A 144 -7.27 9.57 -2.48
CA LEU A 144 -8.15 9.01 -1.46
C LEU A 144 -9.04 10.15 -0.95
N ALA A 145 -10.34 10.10 -1.23
CA ALA A 145 -11.26 11.12 -0.76
C ALA A 145 -11.32 11.02 0.77
N ARG A 146 -10.68 11.97 1.46
CA ARG A 146 -10.80 12.15 2.91
C ARG A 146 -12.28 12.42 3.21
N ASN A 147 -12.92 11.48 3.90
CA ASN A 147 -14.32 11.45 4.32
C ASN A 147 -15.07 12.79 4.22
N GLN A 148 -16.17 12.80 3.46
CA GLN A 148 -17.29 13.71 3.68
C GLN A 148 -17.91 13.41 5.05
N PHE A 149 -17.34 13.99 6.11
CA PHE A 149 -17.94 14.05 7.44
C PHE A 149 -18.02 15.51 7.90
N GLU A 150 -18.52 16.40 7.03
CA GLU A 150 -18.96 17.75 7.43
C GLU A 150 -20.36 18.09 6.90
N SER A 151 -21.26 17.11 6.79
CA SER A 151 -22.64 17.37 6.39
C SER A 151 -23.68 16.70 7.29
N LYS A 152 -23.54 16.85 8.61
CA LYS A 152 -24.67 16.82 9.55
C LYS A 152 -24.57 17.85 10.68
N LEU A 153 -23.94 19.01 10.43
CA LEU A 153 -24.24 20.19 11.25
C LEU A 153 -25.47 20.88 10.63
N SER A 154 -26.65 20.45 11.05
CA SER A 154 -27.87 21.23 10.87
C SER A 154 -27.66 22.61 11.51
N PRO A 155 -28.10 23.72 10.89
CA PRO A 155 -28.06 25.01 11.56
C PRO A 155 -29.16 25.06 12.62
N ILE A 156 -28.85 24.66 13.86
CA ILE A 156 -29.68 25.05 15.01
C ILE A 156 -29.21 26.42 15.46
N GLY A 157 -29.81 27.45 14.87
CA GLY A 157 -29.83 28.77 15.48
C GLY A 157 -30.86 28.78 16.60
N ASN A 158 -30.45 28.90 17.86
CA ASN A 158 -30.72 30.09 18.68
C ASN A 158 -29.99 30.05 20.03
N LYS A 159 -29.78 31.26 20.56
CA LYS A 159 -28.87 31.73 21.63
C LYS A 159 -29.23 31.30 23.09
N PRO A 160 -28.42 31.65 24.11
CA PRO A 160 -28.12 30.82 25.28
C PRO A 160 -29.00 31.11 26.50
N ASP A 161 -29.10 30.12 27.39
CA ASP A 161 -29.39 30.35 28.81
C ASP A 161 -28.81 29.21 29.66
N GLY A 162 -28.30 29.57 30.84
CA GLY A 162 -28.31 28.71 32.02
C GLY A 162 -27.29 27.57 32.06
N SER A 163 -26.18 27.84 32.75
CA SER A 163 -25.44 26.92 33.63
C SER A 163 -25.73 25.41 33.51
N HIS A 164 -24.71 24.61 33.20
CA HIS A 164 -24.25 23.47 34.01
C HIS A 164 -22.96 22.87 33.42
N ARG A 165 -21.93 22.78 34.28
CA ARG A 165 -20.67 22.09 34.02
C ARG A 165 -20.89 20.57 34.15
N ILE A 166 -20.60 19.76 33.14
CA ILE A 166 -20.07 18.38 33.30
C ILE A 166 -19.27 17.97 32.05
N GLY A 167 -18.07 17.41 32.27
CA GLY A 167 -17.52 16.35 31.42
C GLY A 167 -16.49 16.76 30.36
N SER A 168 -15.22 16.74 30.75
CA SER A 168 -14.08 16.69 29.82
C SER A 168 -14.13 15.37 29.05
N ILE A 169 -14.56 15.39 27.79
CA ILE A 169 -14.45 14.24 26.89
C ILE A 169 -13.13 14.38 26.14
N ALA A 170 -12.23 13.44 26.41
CA ALA A 170 -10.95 13.32 25.74
C ALA A 170 -11.15 13.30 24.21
N LYS A 171 -10.42 14.18 23.52
CA LYS A 171 -10.28 14.13 22.05
C LYS A 171 -9.64 12.79 21.68
N PRO A 172 -10.23 11.96 20.80
CA PRO A 172 -9.45 10.92 20.14
C PRO A 172 -8.45 11.61 19.22
N GLU A 173 -7.18 11.55 19.62
CA GLU A 173 -6.04 12.02 18.87
C GLU A 173 -5.96 11.24 17.55
N THR A 174 -6.63 11.76 16.52
CA THR A 174 -6.61 11.17 15.18
C THR A 174 -5.32 11.60 14.50
N GLN A 175 -4.20 11.00 14.90
CA GLN A 175 -2.96 11.07 14.14
C GLN A 175 -3.03 10.13 12.94
N LEU A 176 -3.92 10.43 11.97
CA LEU A 176 -3.63 10.05 10.58
C LEU A 176 -2.71 11.14 10.03
N GLY A 177 -1.50 11.17 10.61
CA GLY A 177 -0.41 11.98 10.14
C GLY A 177 -0.13 11.57 8.71
N SER A 178 -0.17 12.55 7.82
CA SER A 178 0.56 12.58 6.55
C SER A 178 1.24 11.25 6.24
N ALA A 179 0.54 10.38 5.49
CA ALA A 179 1.20 9.31 4.76
C ALA A 179 2.06 9.99 3.68
N LYS A 180 3.14 10.65 4.12
CA LYS A 180 4.28 10.95 3.27
C LYS A 180 4.67 9.59 2.73
N VAL A 181 4.55 9.45 1.42
CA VAL A 181 5.03 8.35 0.59
C VAL A 181 6.49 8.08 0.96
N LYS A 182 6.73 7.33 2.04
CA LYS A 182 8.07 7.18 2.65
C LYS A 182 8.58 5.75 2.64
N ASN A 183 7.85 4.80 2.05
CA ASN A 183 8.31 3.42 2.08
C ASN A 183 7.88 2.60 0.86
N TRP A 184 7.99 3.17 -0.33
CA TRP A 184 7.91 2.43 -1.60
C TRP A 184 9.21 1.67 -1.90
N ARG A 185 9.74 0.94 -0.90
CA ARG A 185 10.86 0.03 -1.08
C ARG A 185 10.36 -1.33 -1.56
N ILE A 186 9.52 -1.32 -2.59
CA ILE A 186 9.27 -2.48 -3.43
C ILE A 186 10.06 -2.17 -4.69
N LYS A 187 11.20 -2.87 -4.86
CA LYS A 187 12.07 -2.67 -6.02
C LYS A 187 11.20 -2.80 -7.28
N MET A 188 11.04 -1.72 -8.03
CA MET A 188 10.40 -1.78 -9.33
C MET A 188 11.23 -2.71 -10.20
N SER A 189 10.70 -3.91 -10.43
CA SER A 189 11.25 -4.85 -11.39
C SER A 189 10.81 -4.40 -12.78
N ILE A 190 11.77 -4.10 -13.65
CA ILE A 190 11.46 -3.76 -15.05
C ILE A 190 11.38 -5.06 -15.82
N ARG A 191 10.20 -5.35 -16.37
CA ARG A 191 10.05 -6.43 -17.33
C ARG A 191 10.62 -5.93 -18.67
N MET A 192 11.88 -6.24 -18.95
CA MET A 192 12.43 -6.01 -20.29
C MET A 192 11.75 -6.97 -21.27
N GLY A 193 11.00 -6.44 -22.22
CA GLY A 193 10.50 -7.20 -23.36
C GLY A 193 11.67 -7.60 -24.24
N ARG A 194 11.71 -8.87 -24.63
CA ARG A 194 12.51 -9.32 -25.78
C ARG A 194 11.76 -9.04 -27.07
#